data_AF-A0AAU9IRH3-F1
#
_entry.id   AF-A0AAU9IRH3-F1
#
_cell.length_a   1.000
_cell.length_b   1.000
_cell.length_c   1.000
_cell.angle_alpha   90.00
_cell.angle_beta   90.00
_cell.angle_gamma   90.00
#
_symmetry.space_group_name_H-M   'P 1'
#
loop_
_entity.id
_entity.type
_entity.pdbx_description
1 polymer ?
#
loop_
_entity_poly.entity_id
_entity_poly.type
_entity_poly.pdbx_seq_one_letter_code
_entity_poly.pdbx_strand_id
1 'polypeptide(L)'
;MEQPEDFLEEGNSCEDQNPAPDQNSQSEVKNQELLAMTVEIGDGRQDIIIIYENDDPSQLAQDFAKKHFLDKSMQHSLESLIKQNKEAVMKNAKLQDPGKVQDFYGSYSSSRQQEVIQQRDNKKKKPKAAAKDDFNYNAPNDAPHISSGSIYERLAKQSKTARPKTASSASTSQLHTNKQNPSKRNYGEWLYLKGLKQKETAKQKIENKKNEIEEKSAKEFTFTPSINKTSGSVASSRNEDKLENYLIKKGKQYEEHKEKIKAEVEEEQMKECSFVPAIKERQLKSRDYSKSVHEELFQQASKRKEKKLEQEINSIKQFSFRPDIAKQRTTETKEEFVERLINSKLKFEEEMEAARQSQIVTHDESTGQQLFRPQTYSKVNRSADTPIWEHLYSLKDVKAANIDKELRMQTERLAEASISGRRPSDNSQKIFEKFKTSQLERIFKLLDSDQDGSISSGNISIDTLEDKTCEIMAPIFEEIEEENLTLDFAAFVEKMNELLKNLNIEEKAYILKRETKPEPEEVKKPRISEMSIKLSEKSRGNLPENIYERLTMTQQLKQLKLVKEREEREMAEVKQCTFRPSLRSR
;
A
#
# COMPACT_ATOMS: atom_id res chain seq x y z
N MET A 1 64.34 -48.63 15.23
CA MET A 1 64.16 -49.12 13.84
C MET A 1 63.39 -48.05 13.09
N GLU A 2 63.76 -47.79 11.84
CA GLU A 2 63.03 -46.98 10.85
C GLU A 2 62.79 -45.49 11.20
N GLN A 3 63.87 -44.73 10.94
CA GLN A 3 63.95 -43.48 10.15
C GLN A 3 63.10 -43.46 8.85
N PRO A 4 63.13 -42.40 8.01
CA PRO A 4 63.73 -41.04 8.15
C PRO A 4 62.63 -39.94 7.94
N GLU A 5 62.81 -38.68 7.51
CA GLU A 5 63.91 -37.84 7.00
C GLU A 5 63.82 -36.41 7.57
N ASP A 6 64.95 -35.70 7.63
CA ASP A 6 65.07 -34.23 7.52
C ASP A 6 65.75 -33.95 6.17
N PHE A 7 65.38 -32.88 5.47
CA PHE A 7 66.20 -32.33 4.39
C PHE A 7 66.20 -30.80 4.41
N LEU A 8 67.40 -30.24 4.58
CA LEU A 8 67.73 -28.83 4.41
C LEU A 8 68.60 -28.72 3.15
N GLU A 9 68.17 -27.93 2.17
CA GLU A 9 69.04 -27.33 1.15
C GLU A 9 68.56 -25.88 0.98
N GLU A 10 69.33 -24.92 1.46
CA GLU A 10 70.42 -24.22 0.75
C GLU A 10 69.89 -22.98 0.03
N GLY A 11 70.48 -21.83 0.37
CA GLY A 11 70.16 -20.56 -0.27
C GLY A 11 71.11 -20.28 -1.43
N ASN A 12 70.72 -19.37 -2.32
CA ASN A 12 71.70 -18.62 -3.10
C ASN A 12 71.21 -17.19 -3.37
N SER A 13 72.10 -16.25 -3.09
CA SER A 13 72.06 -14.91 -3.65
C SER A 13 72.31 -14.96 -5.16
N CYS A 14 71.68 -14.09 -5.94
CA CYS A 14 72.41 -13.03 -6.68
C CYS A 14 71.52 -12.26 -7.68
N GLU A 15 71.90 -10.99 -7.84
CA GLU A 15 71.92 -10.21 -9.09
C GLU A 15 70.60 -9.83 -9.80
N ASP A 16 70.26 -8.54 -9.62
CA ASP A 16 69.63 -7.68 -10.61
C ASP A 16 70.17 -7.92 -12.04
N GLN A 17 69.34 -8.45 -12.93
CA GLN A 17 69.37 -8.08 -14.36
C GLN A 17 67.95 -7.99 -14.92
N ASN A 18 67.59 -6.82 -15.45
CA ASN A 18 66.30 -6.57 -16.11
C ASN A 18 66.25 -7.21 -17.51
N PRO A 19 65.27 -8.07 -17.84
CA PRO A 19 64.73 -8.16 -19.18
C PRO A 19 63.60 -7.13 -19.34
N ALA A 20 63.62 -6.37 -20.44
CA ALA A 20 62.62 -5.33 -20.69
C ALA A 20 61.20 -5.93 -20.86
N PRO A 21 60.16 -5.33 -20.27
CA PRO A 21 58.79 -5.76 -20.51
C PRO A 21 58.32 -5.31 -21.91
N ASP A 22 57.94 -6.28 -22.72
CA ASP A 22 57.34 -6.07 -24.04
C ASP A 22 56.07 -5.21 -23.93
N GLN A 23 56.04 -4.09 -24.65
CA GLN A 23 54.87 -3.21 -24.66
C GLN A 23 53.77 -3.76 -25.58
N ASN A 24 53.01 -4.72 -25.06
CA ASN A 24 51.72 -5.09 -25.64
C ASN A 24 50.66 -5.30 -24.55
N SER A 25 50.56 -4.31 -23.66
CA SER A 25 49.44 -4.18 -22.73
C SER A 25 48.16 -3.89 -23.52
N GLN A 26 47.45 -4.95 -23.89
CA GLN A 26 46.07 -4.84 -24.34
C GLN A 26 45.30 -4.03 -23.30
N SER A 27 44.70 -2.93 -23.73
CA SER A 27 43.86 -2.10 -22.86
C SER A 27 42.72 -2.96 -22.32
N GLU A 28 42.71 -3.23 -21.02
CA GLU A 28 41.58 -3.86 -20.34
C GLU A 28 40.34 -3.01 -20.59
N VAL A 29 39.52 -3.43 -21.55
CA VAL A 29 38.21 -2.84 -21.79
C VAL A 29 37.40 -3.12 -20.54
N LYS A 30 37.19 -2.08 -19.72
CA LYS A 30 36.39 -2.16 -18.51
C LYS A 30 34.97 -2.55 -18.91
N ASN A 31 34.66 -3.84 -18.80
CA ASN A 31 33.34 -4.39 -19.08
C ASN A 31 32.32 -3.68 -18.19
N GLN A 32 31.48 -2.85 -18.80
CA GLN A 32 30.46 -2.11 -18.08
C GLN A 32 29.32 -3.06 -17.70
N GLU A 33 28.92 -3.03 -16.43
CA GLU A 33 27.72 -3.73 -15.95
C GLU A 33 26.48 -3.13 -16.64
N LEU A 34 25.74 -3.95 -17.39
CA LEU A 34 24.49 -3.54 -18.04
C LEU A 34 23.27 -3.80 -17.16
N LEU A 35 23.23 -4.97 -16.51
CA LEU A 35 22.03 -5.47 -15.84
C LEU A 35 22.38 -6.50 -14.77
N ALA A 36 21.73 -6.43 -13.61
CA ALA A 36 21.68 -7.51 -12.63
C ALA A 36 20.26 -8.10 -12.62
N MET A 37 20.14 -9.42 -12.73
CA MET A 37 18.87 -10.14 -12.83
C MET A 37 18.78 -11.22 -11.75
N THR A 38 17.79 -11.14 -10.87
CA THR A 38 17.49 -12.17 -9.88
C THR A 38 16.65 -13.28 -10.51
N VAL A 39 17.05 -14.53 -10.34
CA VAL A 39 16.37 -15.72 -10.87
C VAL A 39 15.92 -16.61 -9.73
N GLU A 40 14.64 -16.97 -9.72
CA GLU A 40 14.08 -17.95 -8.77
C GLU A 40 14.28 -19.37 -9.32
N ILE A 41 14.90 -20.23 -8.52
CA ILE A 41 15.34 -21.58 -8.93
C ILE A 41 14.31 -22.67 -8.56
N GLY A 42 13.37 -22.35 -7.65
CA GLY A 42 12.52 -23.31 -6.96
C GLY A 42 12.90 -23.42 -5.48
N ASP A 43 12.07 -24.11 -4.70
CA ASP A 43 12.24 -24.32 -3.24
C ASP A 43 12.48 -23.05 -2.40
N GLY A 44 12.07 -21.88 -2.90
CA GLY A 44 12.32 -20.58 -2.27
C GLY A 44 13.76 -20.07 -2.40
N ARG A 45 14.58 -20.66 -3.27
CA ARG A 45 15.95 -20.21 -3.57
C ARG A 45 15.96 -19.19 -4.71
N GLN A 46 16.76 -18.14 -4.53
CA GLN A 46 17.02 -17.08 -5.50
C GLN A 46 18.53 -16.89 -5.64
N ASP A 47 19.00 -16.52 -6.83
CA ASP A 47 20.39 -16.16 -7.09
C ASP A 47 20.45 -15.04 -8.16
N ILE A 48 21.56 -14.31 -8.25
CA ILE A 48 21.69 -13.11 -9.10
C ILE A 48 22.69 -13.35 -10.23
N ILE A 49 22.30 -13.03 -11.46
CA ILE A 49 23.15 -13.01 -12.65
C ILE A 49 23.50 -11.55 -12.96
N ILE A 50 24.78 -11.22 -12.95
CA ILE A 50 25.30 -9.93 -13.44
C ILE A 50 25.66 -10.11 -14.92
N ILE A 51 25.20 -9.20 -15.76
CA ILE A 51 25.35 -9.22 -17.22
C ILE A 51 26.13 -7.97 -17.64
N TYR A 52 27.28 -8.16 -18.26
CA TYR A 52 28.12 -7.11 -18.84
C TYR A 52 27.84 -6.90 -20.34
N GLU A 53 28.33 -5.79 -20.88
CA GLU A 53 28.11 -5.41 -22.28
C GLU A 53 28.57 -6.48 -23.29
N ASN A 54 29.71 -7.12 -23.04
CA ASN A 54 30.33 -8.08 -23.95
C ASN A 54 29.96 -9.55 -23.70
N ASP A 55 29.17 -9.85 -22.66
CA ASP A 55 28.81 -11.23 -22.31
C ASP A 55 27.92 -11.93 -23.35
N ASP A 56 28.15 -13.22 -23.56
CA ASP A 56 27.29 -14.10 -24.34
C ASP A 56 26.13 -14.65 -23.47
N PRO A 57 24.86 -14.35 -23.80
CA PRO A 57 23.69 -14.88 -23.09
C PRO A 57 23.66 -16.41 -23.00
N SER A 58 24.15 -17.10 -24.04
CA SER A 58 24.15 -18.57 -24.09
C SER A 58 25.11 -19.18 -23.05
N GLN A 59 26.27 -18.54 -22.84
CA GLN A 59 27.25 -18.95 -21.83
C GLN A 59 26.77 -18.65 -20.42
N LEU A 60 26.26 -17.43 -20.16
CA LEU A 60 25.71 -17.06 -18.84
C LEU A 60 24.58 -18.00 -18.41
N ALA A 61 23.64 -18.33 -19.32
CA ALA A 61 22.58 -19.28 -19.04
C ALA A 61 23.11 -20.70 -18.80
N GLN A 62 24.13 -21.13 -19.55
CA GLN A 62 24.75 -22.45 -19.38
C GLN A 62 25.45 -22.57 -18.02
N ASP A 63 26.21 -21.56 -17.60
CA ASP A 63 26.96 -21.61 -16.34
C ASP A 63 26.04 -21.48 -15.12
N PHE A 64 24.98 -20.67 -15.23
CA PHE A 64 23.92 -20.65 -14.22
C PHE A 64 23.19 -21.99 -14.12
N ALA A 65 22.88 -22.63 -15.26
CA ALA A 65 22.25 -23.95 -15.29
C ALA A 65 23.16 -25.04 -14.69
N LYS A 66 24.47 -25.02 -14.95
CA LYS A 66 25.46 -25.90 -14.30
C LYS A 66 25.50 -25.67 -12.79
N LYS A 67 25.54 -24.40 -12.34
CA LYS A 67 25.62 -24.02 -10.92
C LYS A 67 24.42 -24.53 -10.09
N HIS A 68 23.23 -24.51 -10.69
CA HIS A 68 21.97 -24.85 -10.01
C HIS A 68 21.31 -26.16 -10.48
N PHE A 69 22.03 -26.98 -11.26
CA PHE A 69 21.55 -28.26 -11.79
C PHE A 69 20.22 -28.15 -12.56
N LEU A 70 20.05 -27.10 -13.37
CA LEU A 70 18.85 -26.86 -14.16
C LEU A 70 18.81 -27.72 -15.43
N ASP A 71 17.62 -28.20 -15.79
CA ASP A 71 17.39 -28.89 -17.06
C ASP A 71 17.64 -27.99 -18.28
N LYS A 72 18.03 -28.60 -19.40
CA LYS A 72 18.27 -27.90 -20.69
C LYS A 72 17.08 -27.06 -21.16
N SER A 73 15.86 -27.44 -20.82
CA SER A 73 14.66 -26.65 -21.11
C SER A 73 14.63 -25.32 -20.34
N MET A 74 15.03 -25.35 -19.07
CA MET A 74 15.13 -24.16 -18.21
C MET A 74 16.33 -23.29 -18.62
N GLN A 75 17.46 -23.91 -18.99
CA GLN A 75 18.62 -23.22 -19.56
C GLN A 75 18.22 -22.38 -20.78
N HIS A 76 17.49 -22.95 -21.75
CA HIS A 76 17.09 -22.23 -22.97
C HIS A 76 16.05 -21.13 -22.71
N SER A 77 15.15 -21.33 -21.73
CA SER A 77 14.25 -20.29 -21.25
C SER A 77 15.01 -19.10 -20.65
N LEU A 78 16.02 -19.38 -19.81
CA LEU A 78 16.88 -18.38 -19.19
C LEU A 78 17.75 -17.63 -20.22
N GLU A 79 18.32 -18.34 -21.20
CA GLU A 79 19.05 -17.75 -22.34
C GLU A 79 18.19 -16.73 -23.10
N SER A 80 16.95 -17.10 -23.44
CA SER A 80 15.99 -16.21 -24.11
C SER A 80 15.68 -14.97 -23.26
N LEU A 81 15.51 -15.14 -21.95
CA LEU A 81 15.24 -14.04 -21.01
C LEU A 81 16.42 -13.07 -20.89
N ILE A 82 17.66 -13.58 -20.75
CA ILE A 82 18.89 -12.77 -20.72
C ILE A 82 19.01 -11.96 -22.02
N LYS A 83 18.80 -12.61 -23.17
CA LYS A 83 18.86 -11.96 -24.48
C LYS A 83 17.83 -10.85 -24.64
N GLN A 84 16.57 -11.11 -24.30
CA GLN A 84 15.49 -10.12 -24.40
C GLN A 84 15.75 -8.89 -23.52
N ASN A 85 16.20 -9.10 -22.28
CA ASN A 85 16.50 -8.01 -21.35
C ASN A 85 17.74 -7.21 -21.78
N LYS A 86 18.81 -7.88 -22.23
CA LYS A 86 20.01 -7.22 -22.76
C LYS A 86 19.70 -6.36 -23.98
N GLU A 87 18.88 -6.85 -24.92
CA GLU A 87 18.43 -6.05 -26.06
C GLU A 87 17.59 -4.82 -25.66
N ALA A 88 16.72 -4.94 -24.65
CA ALA A 88 15.90 -3.83 -24.19
C ALA A 88 16.73 -2.69 -23.58
N VAL A 89 17.73 -3.03 -22.75
CA VAL A 89 18.68 -2.05 -22.18
C VAL A 89 19.49 -1.36 -23.29
N MET A 90 20.04 -2.13 -24.24
CA MET A 90 20.83 -1.59 -25.34
C MET A 90 20.03 -0.68 -26.30
N LYS A 91 18.73 -0.96 -26.52
CA LYS A 91 17.83 -0.08 -27.28
C LYS A 91 17.58 1.25 -26.56
N ASN A 92 17.44 1.22 -25.23
CA ASN A 92 17.25 2.43 -24.43
C ASN A 92 18.52 3.29 -24.34
N ALA A 93 19.72 2.67 -24.27
CA ALA A 93 20.99 3.39 -24.25
C ALA A 93 21.24 4.18 -25.55
N LYS A 94 20.95 3.58 -26.72
CA LYS A 94 21.16 4.20 -28.04
C LYS A 94 20.25 5.41 -28.34
N LEU A 95 19.24 5.68 -27.50
CA LEU A 95 18.34 6.83 -27.65
C LEU A 95 18.82 8.09 -26.90
N GLN A 96 19.99 8.03 -26.26
CA GLN A 96 20.62 9.14 -25.53
C GLN A 96 21.94 9.59 -26.17
N ASP A 97 21.87 10.12 -27.40
CA ASP A 97 23.02 10.76 -28.05
C ASP A 97 23.20 12.20 -27.53
N PRO A 98 24.35 12.56 -26.91
CA PRO A 98 24.55 13.88 -26.28
C PRO A 98 24.91 15.02 -27.26
N GLY A 99 25.06 14.73 -28.56
CA GLY A 99 25.68 15.64 -29.53
C GLY A 99 24.81 16.76 -30.12
N LYS A 100 24.20 17.64 -29.30
CA LYS A 100 23.78 19.05 -29.60
C LYS A 100 22.75 19.56 -28.59
N VAL A 101 23.07 20.67 -27.88
CA VAL A 101 22.22 21.84 -27.54
C VAL A 101 23.02 22.66 -26.52
N GLN A 102 23.68 23.70 -27.04
CA GLN A 102 24.21 24.81 -26.27
C GLN A 102 23.20 25.98 -26.42
N ASP A 103 23.20 26.93 -25.50
CA ASP A 103 22.46 28.22 -25.61
C ASP A 103 20.92 28.23 -25.44
N PHE A 104 20.36 27.71 -24.33
CA PHE A 104 19.02 28.16 -23.89
C PHE A 104 18.71 28.00 -22.37
N TYR A 105 19.30 28.82 -21.50
CA TYR A 105 18.89 28.92 -20.08
C TYR A 105 17.99 30.14 -19.83
N GLY A 106 16.72 29.91 -19.50
CA GLY A 106 15.75 30.99 -19.30
C GLY A 106 14.41 30.58 -18.66
N SER A 107 14.40 30.50 -17.33
CA SER A 107 13.24 30.70 -16.44
C SER A 107 12.13 29.63 -16.27
N TYR A 108 11.54 29.69 -15.07
CA TYR A 108 10.22 29.22 -14.60
C TYR A 108 10.06 27.82 -13.97
N SER A 109 9.79 27.81 -12.66
CA SER A 109 8.87 26.87 -12.01
C SER A 109 8.36 27.46 -10.68
N SER A 110 7.03 27.52 -10.49
CA SER A 110 6.36 27.59 -9.17
C SER A 110 4.83 27.61 -9.32
N SER A 111 4.18 26.52 -8.95
CA SER A 111 2.70 26.40 -8.93
C SER A 111 2.24 25.81 -7.60
N ARG A 112 1.45 26.54 -6.79
CA ARG A 112 0.52 25.90 -5.82
C ARG A 112 -0.56 26.81 -5.21
N GLN A 113 -1.79 26.28 -5.27
CA GLN A 113 -2.91 26.30 -4.31
C GLN A 113 -3.25 27.54 -3.45
N GLN A 114 -4.43 28.10 -3.77
CA GLN A 114 -5.59 28.36 -2.87
C GLN A 114 -5.37 28.89 -1.44
N GLU A 115 -5.84 30.12 -1.21
CA GLU A 115 -6.51 30.53 0.04
C GLU A 115 -7.75 31.41 -0.24
N VAL A 116 -8.60 31.55 0.78
CA VAL A 116 -9.98 32.07 0.75
C VAL A 116 -10.04 33.59 0.88
N ILE A 117 -10.94 34.27 0.15
CA ILE A 117 -11.38 35.65 0.46
C ILE A 117 -12.91 35.78 0.30
N GLN A 118 -13.53 36.48 1.25
CA GLN A 118 -14.95 36.87 1.26
C GLN A 118 -15.18 38.23 0.55
N GLN A 119 -16.37 38.37 -0.06
CA GLN A 119 -17.11 39.61 -0.36
C GLN A 119 -16.41 40.77 -1.09
N ARG A 120 -16.95 41.14 -2.27
CA ARG A 120 -17.69 42.41 -2.46
C ARG A 120 -18.32 42.53 -3.86
N ASP A 121 -19.52 43.09 -3.91
CA ASP A 121 -20.20 43.49 -5.14
C ASP A 121 -19.54 44.72 -5.80
N ASN A 122 -19.46 44.73 -7.14
CA ASN A 122 -19.92 45.91 -7.91
C ASN A 122 -20.06 45.68 -9.43
N LYS A 123 -21.09 46.34 -9.96
CA LYS A 123 -21.56 46.40 -11.36
C LYS A 123 -20.49 46.95 -12.34
N LYS A 124 -20.40 46.38 -13.57
CA LYS A 124 -20.72 47.07 -14.88
C LYS A 124 -20.17 46.40 -16.17
N LYS A 125 -21.05 46.34 -17.18
CA LYS A 125 -20.89 46.56 -18.65
C LYS A 125 -20.12 45.56 -19.57
N LYS A 126 -20.79 45.22 -20.68
CA LYS A 126 -20.29 44.65 -21.97
C LYS A 126 -19.58 45.75 -22.81
N PRO A 127 -18.83 45.45 -23.90
CA PRO A 127 -19.35 45.01 -25.24
C PRO A 127 -18.69 43.67 -25.71
N LYS A 128 -19.16 42.87 -26.68
CA LYS A 128 -19.77 43.04 -28.04
C LYS A 128 -18.78 43.40 -29.18
N ALA A 129 -18.27 42.36 -29.86
CA ALA A 129 -17.88 42.28 -31.28
C ALA A 129 -17.81 40.77 -31.64
N ALA A 130 -18.26 40.17 -32.76
CA ALA A 130 -18.66 40.58 -34.12
C ALA A 130 -17.59 40.35 -35.21
N ALA A 131 -17.53 39.10 -35.70
CA ALA A 131 -17.08 38.60 -37.00
C ALA A 131 -17.72 37.19 -37.12
N LYS A 132 -18.50 36.76 -38.13
CA LYS A 132 -18.41 36.87 -39.60
C LYS A 132 -17.11 36.34 -40.17
N ASP A 133 -17.18 35.13 -40.72
CA ASP A 133 -16.50 34.75 -41.97
C ASP A 133 -17.34 33.69 -42.68
N ASP A 134 -17.54 33.89 -43.98
CA ASP A 134 -18.30 33.00 -44.87
C ASP A 134 -17.33 32.00 -45.52
N PHE A 135 -17.61 30.69 -45.48
CA PHE A 135 -16.95 29.74 -46.39
C PHE A 135 -17.95 28.77 -47.03
N ASN A 136 -17.97 28.87 -48.36
CA ASN A 136 -18.87 28.20 -49.29
C ASN A 136 -18.11 27.08 -50.00
N TYR A 137 -18.68 25.87 -50.04
CA TYR A 137 -18.26 24.81 -50.97
C TYR A 137 -19.46 24.09 -51.55
N ASN A 138 -19.55 24.10 -52.88
CA ASN A 138 -20.55 23.39 -53.66
C ASN A 138 -19.97 22.10 -54.25
N ALA A 139 -20.73 21.00 -54.13
CA ALA A 139 -20.83 19.89 -55.11
C ALA A 139 -19.58 18.96 -55.30
N PRO A 140 -19.73 17.76 -55.90
CA PRO A 140 -20.92 17.20 -56.56
C PRO A 140 -21.40 15.83 -56.07
N ASN A 141 -22.54 15.42 -56.63
CA ASN A 141 -23.19 14.11 -56.48
C ASN A 141 -22.29 12.95 -56.92
N ASP A 142 -22.43 11.79 -56.27
CA ASP A 142 -22.91 10.56 -56.95
C ASP A 142 -23.32 9.51 -55.91
N ALA A 143 -24.54 8.99 -56.04
CA ALA A 143 -25.15 8.04 -55.12
C ALA A 143 -25.45 6.70 -55.81
N PRO A 144 -25.38 5.58 -55.08
CA PRO A 144 -26.21 4.41 -55.36
C PRO A 144 -27.34 4.30 -54.31
N HIS A 145 -28.59 4.24 -54.78
CA HIS A 145 -29.77 4.06 -53.92
C HIS A 145 -29.67 2.79 -53.05
N ILE A 146 -29.82 2.93 -51.73
CA ILE A 146 -29.97 1.80 -50.80
C ILE A 146 -31.37 1.81 -50.18
N SER A 147 -32.24 0.99 -50.80
CA SER A 147 -33.41 0.31 -50.23
C SER A 147 -33.93 0.78 -48.86
N SER A 148 -35.12 1.38 -48.89
CA SER A 148 -36.01 1.62 -47.75
C SER A 148 -36.47 0.31 -47.13
N GLY A 149 -36.02 0.04 -45.91
CA GLY A 149 -36.49 -1.08 -45.07
C GLY A 149 -36.28 -0.71 -43.61
N SER A 150 -37.22 -1.11 -42.74
CA SER A 150 -37.21 -0.79 -41.32
C SER A 150 -35.89 -1.18 -40.65
N ILE A 151 -35.43 -0.34 -39.70
CA ILE A 151 -34.17 -0.52 -38.96
C ILE A 151 -34.08 -1.92 -38.31
N TYR A 152 -35.20 -2.44 -37.82
CA TYR A 152 -35.32 -3.79 -37.25
C TYR A 152 -34.94 -4.90 -38.25
N GLU A 153 -35.16 -4.72 -39.56
CA GLU A 153 -34.83 -5.73 -40.57
C GLU A 153 -33.33 -5.75 -40.93
N ARG A 154 -32.60 -4.65 -40.69
CA ARG A 154 -31.13 -4.60 -40.85
C ARG A 154 -30.44 -5.33 -39.69
N LEU A 155 -30.87 -5.08 -38.45
CA LEU A 155 -30.34 -5.76 -37.25
C LEU A 155 -30.60 -7.28 -37.26
N ALA A 156 -31.79 -7.71 -37.71
CA ALA A 156 -32.15 -9.13 -37.77
C ALA A 156 -31.32 -9.96 -38.79
N LYS A 157 -30.63 -9.32 -39.74
CA LYS A 157 -29.79 -9.99 -40.74
C LYS A 157 -28.34 -10.15 -40.27
N GLN A 158 -27.83 -9.27 -39.40
CA GLN A 158 -26.48 -9.38 -38.85
C GLN A 158 -26.34 -10.52 -37.82
N SER A 159 -27.36 -10.78 -37.01
CA SER A 159 -27.33 -11.80 -35.95
C SER A 159 -27.30 -13.26 -36.42
N LYS A 160 -27.47 -13.52 -37.72
CA LYS A 160 -27.51 -14.89 -38.31
C LYS A 160 -26.19 -15.35 -38.95
N THR A 161 -25.14 -14.54 -38.92
CA THR A 161 -23.83 -14.91 -39.48
C THR A 161 -22.96 -15.70 -38.48
N ALA A 162 -23.19 -17.02 -38.49
CA ALA A 162 -22.24 -18.10 -38.14
C ALA A 162 -21.15 -17.84 -37.07
N ARG A 163 -21.42 -18.26 -35.82
CA ARG A 163 -20.35 -18.69 -34.90
C ARG A 163 -19.78 -20.05 -35.34
N PRO A 164 -18.46 -20.20 -35.57
CA PRO A 164 -17.87 -21.51 -35.83
C PRO A 164 -17.88 -22.37 -34.55
N LYS A 165 -18.37 -23.61 -34.67
CA LYS A 165 -18.30 -24.62 -33.60
C LYS A 165 -16.94 -25.32 -33.65
N THR A 166 -16.00 -24.94 -32.80
CA THR A 166 -14.74 -25.70 -32.60
C THR A 166 -14.90 -26.68 -31.44
N ALA A 167 -14.90 -27.97 -31.75
CA ALA A 167 -14.85 -29.03 -30.76
C ALA A 167 -13.42 -29.26 -30.26
N SER A 168 -13.26 -29.46 -28.96
CA SER A 168 -12.10 -30.12 -28.33
C SER A 168 -12.61 -30.76 -27.02
N SER A 169 -12.65 -32.09 -26.87
CA SER A 169 -11.52 -32.98 -26.53
C SER A 169 -10.78 -32.48 -25.28
N ALA A 170 -11.23 -32.81 -24.06
CA ALA A 170 -11.20 -34.12 -23.41
C ALA A 170 -9.76 -34.66 -23.20
N SER A 171 -9.18 -34.37 -22.04
CA SER A 171 -7.94 -35.01 -21.54
C SER A 171 -7.83 -34.89 -20.00
N THR A 172 -8.87 -35.30 -19.27
CA THR A 172 -8.79 -35.48 -17.81
C THR A 172 -8.06 -36.79 -17.51
N SER A 173 -6.75 -36.71 -17.28
CA SER A 173 -5.88 -37.86 -17.03
C SER A 173 -6.30 -38.66 -15.79
N GLN A 174 -6.54 -39.96 -15.98
CA GLN A 174 -6.88 -40.91 -14.94
C GLN A 174 -5.66 -41.19 -14.05
N LEU A 175 -5.75 -40.88 -12.75
CA LEU A 175 -4.84 -41.43 -11.75
C LEU A 175 -5.56 -42.55 -11.00
N HIS A 176 -5.24 -43.80 -11.37
CA HIS A 176 -5.67 -44.99 -10.66
C HIS A 176 -4.98 -45.07 -9.29
N THR A 177 -5.63 -44.54 -8.25
CA THR A 177 -5.21 -44.82 -6.87
C THR A 177 -5.85 -46.11 -6.37
N ASN A 178 -5.00 -46.98 -5.84
CA ASN A 178 -5.29 -48.36 -5.48
C ASN A 178 -6.48 -48.47 -4.47
N LYS A 179 -7.52 -49.23 -4.82
CA LYS A 179 -8.69 -49.49 -3.95
C LYS A 179 -8.33 -50.50 -2.84
N GLN A 180 -7.53 -50.06 -1.87
CA GLN A 180 -7.41 -50.73 -0.59
C GLN A 180 -8.69 -50.50 0.25
N ASN A 181 -9.03 -51.46 1.12
CA ASN A 181 -10.34 -51.57 1.77
C ASN A 181 -10.80 -50.29 2.51
N PRO A 182 -12.10 -49.94 2.46
CA PRO A 182 -12.65 -48.74 3.11
C PRO A 182 -12.89 -48.91 4.63
N SER A 183 -12.41 -49.99 5.26
CA SER A 183 -12.56 -50.19 6.70
C SER A 183 -11.59 -49.30 7.47
N LYS A 184 -12.16 -48.49 8.38
CA LYS A 184 -11.43 -47.71 9.41
C LYS A 184 -10.63 -46.49 8.92
N ARG A 185 -11.11 -45.76 7.89
CA ARG A 185 -10.60 -44.41 7.59
C ARG A 185 -10.98 -43.45 8.72
N ASN A 186 -9.99 -42.91 9.43
CA ASN A 186 -10.22 -42.01 10.57
C ASN A 186 -10.84 -40.68 10.10
N TYR A 187 -12.15 -40.52 10.32
CA TYR A 187 -12.90 -39.35 9.83
C TYR A 187 -12.42 -38.03 10.48
N GLY A 188 -11.94 -38.08 11.73
CA GLY A 188 -11.38 -36.90 12.41
C GLY A 188 -10.08 -36.42 11.76
N GLU A 189 -9.21 -37.34 11.37
CA GLU A 189 -7.96 -37.04 10.66
C GLU A 189 -8.22 -36.50 9.26
N TRP A 190 -9.19 -37.07 8.54
CA TRP A 190 -9.61 -36.54 7.23
C TRP A 190 -10.22 -35.13 7.35
N LEU A 191 -11.06 -34.88 8.37
CA LEU A 191 -11.60 -33.55 8.65
C LEU A 191 -10.50 -32.55 9.03
N TYR A 192 -9.51 -32.97 9.82
CA TYR A 192 -8.38 -32.13 10.21
C TYR A 192 -7.52 -31.74 9.00
N LEU A 193 -7.15 -32.70 8.14
CA LEU A 193 -6.44 -32.45 6.88
C LEU A 193 -7.26 -31.57 5.92
N LYS A 194 -8.58 -31.78 5.85
CA LYS A 194 -9.50 -30.91 5.08
C LYS A 194 -9.55 -29.49 5.64
N GLY A 195 -9.57 -29.33 6.97
CA GLY A 195 -9.53 -28.05 7.66
C GLY A 195 -8.21 -27.30 7.46
N LEU A 196 -7.07 -28.01 7.52
CA LEU A 196 -5.76 -27.46 7.17
C LEU A 196 -5.73 -26.96 5.72
N LYS A 197 -6.19 -27.77 4.76
CA LYS A 197 -6.26 -27.39 3.34
C LYS A 197 -7.21 -26.21 3.08
N GLN A 198 -8.32 -26.11 3.82
CA GLN A 198 -9.20 -24.93 3.79
C GLN A 198 -8.52 -23.69 4.38
N LYS A 199 -7.77 -23.82 5.49
CA LYS A 199 -7.03 -22.71 6.11
C LYS A 199 -5.88 -22.21 5.21
N GLU A 200 -5.20 -23.13 4.53
CA GLU A 200 -4.14 -22.82 3.58
C GLU A 200 -4.66 -22.12 2.32
N THR A 201 -5.71 -22.67 1.69
CA THR A 201 -6.35 -22.00 0.54
C THR A 201 -7.00 -20.67 0.91
N ALA A 202 -7.46 -20.49 2.15
CA ALA A 202 -7.92 -19.19 2.65
C ALA A 202 -6.75 -18.18 2.78
N LYS A 203 -5.59 -18.61 3.29
CA LYS A 203 -4.37 -17.78 3.34
C LYS A 203 -3.92 -17.37 1.93
N GLN A 204 -3.78 -18.32 1.01
CA GLN A 204 -3.42 -18.04 -0.39
C GLN A 204 -4.39 -17.05 -1.06
N LYS A 205 -5.70 -17.13 -0.78
CA LYS A 205 -6.68 -16.14 -1.28
C LYS A 205 -6.51 -14.75 -0.68
N ILE A 206 -6.09 -14.64 0.58
CA ILE A 206 -5.81 -13.35 1.22
C ILE A 206 -4.53 -12.75 0.64
N GLU A 207 -3.49 -13.55 0.47
CA GLU A 207 -2.21 -13.17 -0.10
C GLU A 207 -2.33 -12.75 -1.57
N ASN A 208 -3.02 -13.55 -2.40
CA ASN A 208 -3.30 -13.19 -3.79
C ASN A 208 -4.11 -11.89 -3.90
N LYS A 209 -5.09 -11.66 -3.01
CA LYS A 209 -5.83 -10.38 -2.97
C LYS A 209 -4.94 -9.21 -2.53
N LYS A 210 -4.01 -9.42 -1.60
CA LYS A 210 -3.05 -8.39 -1.19
C LYS A 210 -2.12 -8.05 -2.35
N ASN A 211 -1.59 -9.06 -3.05
CA ASN A 211 -0.75 -8.88 -4.23
C ASN A 211 -1.54 -8.24 -5.39
N GLU A 212 -2.82 -8.57 -5.59
CA GLU A 212 -3.69 -7.93 -6.57
C GLU A 212 -3.96 -6.45 -6.24
N ILE A 213 -4.10 -6.10 -4.95
CA ILE A 213 -4.22 -4.71 -4.50
C ILE A 213 -2.88 -3.97 -4.64
N GLU A 214 -1.76 -4.61 -4.31
CA GLU A 214 -0.42 -4.05 -4.51
C GLU A 214 -0.10 -3.83 -5.99
N GLU A 215 -0.45 -4.77 -6.87
CA GLU A 215 -0.38 -4.59 -8.33
C GLU A 215 -1.32 -3.50 -8.84
N LYS A 216 -2.57 -3.44 -8.38
CA LYS A 216 -3.51 -2.40 -8.81
C LYS A 216 -3.06 -1.02 -8.33
N SER A 217 -2.61 -0.90 -7.09
CA SER A 217 -2.02 0.35 -6.60
C SER A 217 -0.75 0.71 -7.37
N ALA A 218 0.14 -0.23 -7.67
CA ALA A 218 1.33 0.02 -8.51
C ALA A 218 0.94 0.50 -9.91
N LYS A 219 -0.11 -0.09 -10.53
CA LYS A 219 -0.68 0.34 -11.81
C LYS A 219 -1.35 1.71 -11.71
N GLU A 220 -2.09 2.02 -10.65
CA GLU A 220 -2.68 3.35 -10.39
C GLU A 220 -1.61 4.41 -10.06
N PHE A 221 -0.47 4.01 -9.49
CA PHE A 221 0.73 4.84 -9.33
C PHE A 221 1.56 4.96 -10.61
N THR A 222 1.17 4.33 -11.73
CA THR A 222 1.71 4.67 -13.08
C THR A 222 1.11 5.95 -13.67
N PHE A 223 0.80 6.94 -12.82
CA PHE A 223 0.96 8.33 -13.24
C PHE A 223 2.46 8.59 -13.43
N THR A 224 2.99 8.10 -14.55
CA THR A 224 4.17 8.68 -15.20
C THR A 224 3.67 9.97 -15.86
N PRO A 225 3.79 11.15 -15.23
CA PRO A 225 3.59 12.38 -15.99
C PRO A 225 4.48 12.31 -17.23
N SER A 226 4.01 12.82 -18.36
CA SER A 226 4.86 13.04 -19.53
C SER A 226 5.84 14.16 -19.20
N ILE A 227 6.89 13.80 -18.44
CA ILE A 227 7.97 14.69 -18.08
C ILE A 227 8.67 15.06 -19.38
N ASN A 228 8.45 16.29 -19.84
CA ASN A 228 9.13 16.84 -21.00
C ASN A 228 10.64 16.55 -20.90
N LYS A 229 11.28 16.20 -22.02
CA LYS A 229 12.69 15.75 -22.06
C LYS A 229 13.67 16.68 -21.33
N THR A 230 13.31 17.97 -21.20
CA THR A 230 14.03 18.98 -20.42
C THR A 230 14.14 18.67 -18.92
N SER A 231 13.13 18.11 -18.25
CA SER A 231 13.19 17.93 -16.79
C SER A 231 14.09 16.76 -16.35
N GLY A 232 14.40 15.81 -17.25
CA GLY A 232 15.40 14.76 -17.00
C GLY A 232 16.81 15.34 -16.85
N SER A 233 17.18 16.31 -17.70
CA SER A 233 18.49 16.98 -17.64
C SER A 233 18.67 17.84 -16.36
N VAL A 234 17.60 18.46 -15.87
CA VAL A 234 17.62 19.31 -14.67
C VAL A 234 17.86 18.49 -13.39
N ALA A 235 17.42 17.23 -13.35
CA ALA A 235 17.67 16.33 -12.22
C ALA A 235 19.10 15.75 -12.20
N SER A 236 19.74 15.59 -13.37
CA SER A 236 21.04 14.93 -13.50
C SER A 236 22.24 15.83 -13.21
N SER A 237 22.15 17.13 -13.46
CA SER A 237 23.32 18.01 -13.59
C SER A 237 23.83 18.67 -12.29
N ARG A 238 23.32 18.26 -11.11
CA ARG A 238 23.59 18.98 -9.84
C ARG A 238 24.16 18.16 -8.68
N ASN A 239 24.23 16.84 -8.82
CA ASN A 239 25.06 15.99 -7.96
C ASN A 239 25.60 14.85 -8.85
N GLU A 240 26.92 14.67 -8.88
CA GLU A 240 27.56 13.54 -9.58
C GLU A 240 27.25 12.20 -8.88
N ASP A 241 26.90 12.25 -7.59
CA ASP A 241 26.34 11.14 -6.83
C ASP A 241 24.90 10.83 -7.25
N LYS A 242 24.63 9.55 -7.54
CA LYS A 242 23.25 9.00 -7.63
C LYS A 242 22.44 9.47 -6.42
N LEU A 243 21.18 9.84 -6.62
CA LEU A 243 20.30 10.37 -5.56
C LEU A 243 20.23 9.47 -4.32
N GLU A 244 20.32 8.15 -4.52
CA GLU A 244 20.44 7.12 -3.50
C GLU A 244 21.69 7.30 -2.61
N ASN A 245 22.88 7.52 -3.18
CA ASN A 245 24.10 7.81 -2.44
C ASN A 245 23.97 9.09 -1.60
N TYR A 246 23.34 10.13 -2.16
CA TYR A 246 23.08 11.37 -1.41
C TYR A 246 22.13 11.13 -0.23
N LEU A 247 21.08 10.32 -0.40
CA LEU A 247 20.16 9.94 0.68
C LEU A 247 20.85 9.08 1.75
N ILE A 248 21.69 8.12 1.37
CA ILE A 248 22.50 7.31 2.29
C ILE A 248 23.46 8.21 3.08
N LYS A 249 24.14 9.15 2.43
CA LYS A 249 25.03 10.14 3.05
C LYS A 249 24.27 11.06 4.03
N LYS A 250 23.06 11.50 3.67
CA LYS A 250 22.15 12.24 4.55
C LYS A 250 21.67 11.41 5.75
N GLY A 251 21.46 10.11 5.56
CA GLY A 251 21.12 9.15 6.62
C GLY A 251 22.24 9.05 7.66
N LYS A 252 23.47 8.79 7.21
CA LYS A 252 24.66 8.72 8.08
C LYS A 252 24.87 10.01 8.90
N GLN A 253 24.78 11.18 8.26
CA GLN A 253 24.85 12.48 8.95
C GLN A 253 23.77 12.64 10.03
N TYR A 254 22.58 12.08 9.83
CA TYR A 254 21.49 12.12 10.82
C TYR A 254 21.73 11.15 11.98
N GLU A 255 22.32 9.99 11.72
CA GLU A 255 22.75 9.03 12.75
C GLU A 255 23.88 9.60 13.61
N GLU A 256 24.95 10.11 13.00
CA GLU A 256 26.06 10.82 13.69
C GLU A 256 25.54 11.95 14.58
N HIS A 257 24.62 12.78 14.08
CA HIS A 257 24.01 13.86 14.85
C HIS A 257 23.17 13.34 16.03
N LYS A 258 22.49 12.21 15.87
CA LYS A 258 21.69 11.56 16.92
C LYS A 258 22.57 10.91 17.99
N GLU A 259 23.72 10.35 17.60
CA GLU A 259 24.73 9.85 18.55
C GLU A 259 25.39 10.99 19.31
N LYS A 260 25.72 12.10 18.64
CA LYS A 260 26.26 13.30 19.30
C LYS A 260 25.31 13.85 20.38
N ILE A 261 24.02 13.97 20.08
CA ILE A 261 23.00 14.40 21.08
C ILE A 261 22.94 13.41 22.26
N LYS A 262 23.02 12.10 22.02
CA LYS A 262 23.05 11.11 23.11
C LYS A 262 24.28 11.29 24.00
N ALA A 263 25.46 11.44 23.39
CA ALA A 263 26.71 11.63 24.12
C ALA A 263 26.70 12.93 24.94
N GLU A 264 26.15 14.01 24.40
CA GLU A 264 25.97 15.29 25.09
C GLU A 264 25.03 15.15 26.31
N VAL A 265 23.87 14.49 26.13
CA VAL A 265 22.93 14.18 27.23
C VAL A 265 23.53 13.24 28.29
N GLU A 266 24.37 12.29 27.89
CA GLU A 266 25.09 11.40 28.81
C GLU A 266 26.20 12.15 29.58
N GLU A 267 26.91 13.08 28.92
CA GLU A 267 27.89 13.96 29.55
C GLU A 267 27.23 14.93 30.54
N GLU A 268 26.05 15.47 30.23
CA GLU A 268 25.22 16.27 31.14
C GLU A 268 24.78 15.46 32.37
N GLN A 269 24.26 14.24 32.18
CA GLN A 269 23.89 13.36 33.29
C GLN A 269 25.10 13.02 34.19
N MET A 270 26.27 12.80 33.61
CA MET A 270 27.52 12.57 34.35
C MET A 270 27.98 13.82 35.11
N LYS A 271 27.72 15.04 34.61
CA LYS A 271 27.99 16.31 35.32
C LYS A 271 27.04 16.54 36.49
N GLU A 272 25.77 16.12 36.37
CA GLU A 272 24.79 16.26 37.45
C GLU A 272 24.99 15.25 38.60
N CYS A 273 25.66 14.11 38.34
CA CYS A 273 26.01 13.11 39.34
C CYS A 273 27.17 13.54 40.27
N SER A 274 26.94 14.58 41.09
CA SER A 274 27.88 15.08 42.12
C SER A 274 28.17 14.11 43.28
N PHE A 275 27.54 12.94 43.33
CA PHE A 275 27.78 11.92 44.35
C PHE A 275 28.93 10.99 43.95
N VAL A 276 30.16 11.35 44.33
CA VAL A 276 31.33 10.46 44.26
C VAL A 276 31.46 9.74 45.61
N PRO A 277 31.00 8.47 45.76
CA PRO A 277 31.19 7.73 46.99
C PRO A 277 32.69 7.46 47.20
N ALA A 278 33.22 7.85 48.35
CA ALA A 278 34.60 7.58 48.74
C ALA A 278 34.80 6.09 49.10
N ILE A 279 34.80 5.23 48.07
CA ILE A 279 35.05 3.80 48.20
C ILE A 279 36.54 3.60 48.51
N LYS A 280 36.83 3.21 49.76
CA LYS A 280 38.20 2.91 50.19
C LYS A 280 38.75 1.73 49.39
N GLU A 281 39.89 1.92 48.73
CA GLU A 281 40.62 0.88 48.00
C GLU A 281 41.10 -0.24 48.94
N ARG A 282 40.24 -1.22 49.19
CA ARG A 282 40.64 -2.49 49.83
C ARG A 282 40.01 -3.68 49.11
N GLN A 283 40.88 -4.37 48.37
CA GLN A 283 40.73 -5.73 47.87
C GLN A 283 39.71 -5.97 46.72
N LEU A 284 39.92 -5.29 45.60
CA LEU A 284 39.61 -5.89 44.30
C LEU A 284 40.77 -6.83 43.91
N LYS A 285 40.63 -8.11 44.27
CA LYS A 285 41.47 -9.17 43.68
C LYS A 285 41.13 -9.27 42.18
N SER A 286 42.14 -9.51 41.36
CA SER A 286 42.04 -9.64 39.90
C SER A 286 40.87 -10.55 39.48
N ARG A 287 39.81 -9.93 38.96
CA ARG A 287 38.76 -10.61 38.19
C ARG A 287 38.99 -10.23 36.73
N ASP A 288 39.16 -11.23 35.88
CA ASP A 288 39.60 -11.03 34.49
C ASP A 288 38.63 -10.15 33.69
N TYR A 289 39.02 -8.90 33.45
CA TYR A 289 38.22 -7.86 32.79
C TYR A 289 38.14 -8.01 31.26
N SER A 290 38.32 -9.24 30.74
CA SER A 290 38.37 -9.51 29.29
C SER A 290 37.01 -9.66 28.63
N LYS A 291 35.90 -9.63 29.40
CA LYS A 291 34.53 -9.74 28.88
C LYS A 291 33.66 -8.61 29.42
N SER A 292 33.00 -7.90 28.51
CA SER A 292 32.02 -6.88 28.85
C SER A 292 30.87 -7.49 29.66
N VAL A 293 30.35 -6.74 30.64
CA VAL A 293 29.18 -7.14 31.45
C VAL A 293 27.98 -7.51 30.56
N HIS A 294 27.84 -6.83 29.41
CA HIS A 294 26.82 -7.14 28.41
C HIS A 294 26.99 -8.53 27.78
N GLU A 295 28.23 -8.99 27.60
CA GLU A 295 28.52 -10.30 27.05
C GLU A 295 28.34 -11.42 28.09
N GLU A 296 28.72 -11.17 29.35
CA GLU A 296 28.40 -12.08 30.47
C GLU A 296 26.88 -12.24 30.63
N LEU A 297 26.12 -11.14 30.56
CA LEU A 297 24.66 -11.16 30.56
C LEU A 297 24.06 -11.88 29.34
N PHE A 298 24.61 -11.68 28.13
CA PHE A 298 24.17 -12.38 26.92
C PHE A 298 24.40 -13.88 27.00
N GLN A 299 25.58 -14.31 27.45
CA GLN A 299 25.90 -15.72 27.69
C GLN A 299 24.98 -16.32 28.77
N GLN A 300 24.66 -15.56 29.83
CA GLN A 300 23.73 -15.99 30.88
C GLN A 300 22.28 -16.10 30.36
N ALA A 301 21.84 -15.20 29.49
CA ALA A 301 20.53 -15.24 28.84
C ALA A 301 20.39 -16.45 27.89
N SER A 302 21.41 -16.72 27.07
CA SER A 302 21.45 -17.89 26.19
C SER A 302 21.38 -19.20 26.98
N LYS A 303 22.17 -19.35 28.05
CA LYS A 303 22.10 -20.52 28.95
C LYS A 303 20.72 -20.70 29.60
N ARG A 304 20.03 -19.61 29.97
CA ARG A 304 18.65 -19.67 30.49
C ARG A 304 17.64 -20.13 29.42
N LYS A 305 17.84 -19.75 28.15
CA LYS A 305 16.99 -20.17 27.02
C LYS A 305 17.18 -21.67 26.71
N GLU A 306 18.44 -22.11 26.65
CA GLU A 306 18.81 -23.52 26.44
C GLU A 306 18.24 -24.42 27.55
N LYS A 307 18.42 -24.05 28.82
CA LYS A 307 17.89 -24.81 29.96
C LYS A 307 16.35 -24.94 29.95
N LYS A 308 15.63 -23.93 29.46
CA LYS A 308 14.17 -24.02 29.27
C LYS A 308 13.79 -25.02 28.18
N LEU A 309 14.48 -24.99 27.05
CA LEU A 309 14.26 -25.90 25.93
C LEU A 309 14.58 -27.36 26.33
N GLU A 310 15.62 -27.57 27.13
CA GLU A 310 15.96 -28.87 27.70
C GLU A 310 14.90 -29.37 28.71
N GLN A 311 14.35 -28.49 29.56
CA GLN A 311 13.21 -28.81 30.43
C GLN A 311 11.96 -29.19 29.63
N GLU A 312 11.69 -28.53 28.50
CA GLU A 312 10.57 -28.83 27.60
C GLU A 312 10.76 -30.17 26.87
N ILE A 313 11.97 -30.45 26.39
CA ILE A 313 12.32 -31.77 25.82
C ILE A 313 12.18 -32.88 26.88
N ASN A 314 12.60 -32.62 28.12
CA ASN A 314 12.52 -33.61 29.20
C ASN A 314 11.09 -33.82 29.71
N SER A 315 10.23 -32.79 29.72
CA SER A 315 8.81 -32.97 30.02
C SER A 315 8.10 -33.78 28.93
N ILE A 316 8.38 -33.51 27.64
CA ILE A 316 7.90 -34.31 26.51
C ILE A 316 8.35 -35.78 26.63
N LYS A 317 9.60 -36.04 27.05
CA LYS A 317 10.09 -37.41 27.32
C LYS A 317 9.42 -38.08 28.52
N GLN A 318 9.06 -37.33 29.56
CA GLN A 318 8.33 -37.88 30.72
C GLN A 318 6.88 -38.26 30.37
N PHE A 319 6.23 -37.52 29.47
CA PHE A 319 4.91 -37.89 28.94
C PHE A 319 4.99 -39.01 27.88
N SER A 320 5.46 -40.19 28.31
CA SER A 320 5.51 -41.42 27.51
C SER A 320 4.13 -42.06 27.25
N PHE A 321 3.10 -41.23 27.04
CA PHE A 321 1.74 -41.67 26.72
C PHE A 321 1.69 -42.27 25.30
N ARG A 322 2.01 -43.55 25.21
CA ARG A 322 1.68 -44.41 24.07
C ARG A 322 0.32 -45.04 24.36
N PRO A 323 -0.80 -44.48 23.87
CA PRO A 323 -2.11 -45.09 24.10
C PRO A 323 -2.11 -46.50 23.49
N ASP A 324 -2.46 -47.50 24.29
CA ASP A 324 -2.52 -48.91 23.87
C ASP A 324 -3.79 -49.17 23.04
N ILE A 325 -3.81 -48.67 21.79
CA ILE A 325 -4.99 -48.60 20.92
C ILE A 325 -5.50 -49.99 20.46
N ALA A 326 -4.82 -51.07 20.83
CA ALA A 326 -5.16 -52.43 20.44
C ALA A 326 -6.33 -53.04 21.23
N LYS A 327 -6.59 -52.56 22.45
CA LYS A 327 -7.69 -53.06 23.29
C LYS A 327 -9.00 -52.37 22.93
N GLN A 328 -9.79 -53.01 22.07
CA GLN A 328 -11.16 -52.55 21.80
C GLN A 328 -11.94 -52.54 23.12
N ARG A 329 -12.29 -51.35 23.60
CA ARG A 329 -13.22 -51.21 24.73
C ARG A 329 -14.62 -51.56 24.27
N THR A 330 -15.39 -52.08 25.22
CA THR A 330 -16.82 -52.37 25.12
C THR A 330 -17.62 -51.20 24.56
N THR A 331 -18.77 -51.51 23.96
CA THR A 331 -19.71 -50.53 23.39
C THR A 331 -20.41 -49.72 24.49
N GLU A 332 -19.65 -48.83 25.14
CA GLU A 332 -20.21 -47.80 26.02
C GLU A 332 -21.17 -46.93 25.20
N THR A 333 -22.36 -46.65 25.75
CA THR A 333 -23.28 -45.71 25.11
C THR A 333 -22.74 -44.27 25.18
N LYS A 334 -23.26 -43.36 24.34
CA LYS A 334 -22.84 -41.96 24.36
C LYS A 334 -23.12 -41.29 25.71
N GLU A 335 -24.15 -41.75 26.41
CA GLU A 335 -24.56 -41.24 27.72
C GLU A 335 -23.57 -41.71 28.80
N GLU A 336 -23.26 -43.01 28.88
CA GLU A 336 -22.21 -43.55 29.76
C GLU A 336 -20.84 -42.87 29.54
N PHE A 337 -20.49 -42.56 28.28
CA PHE A 337 -19.26 -41.84 27.96
C PHE A 337 -19.25 -40.41 28.54
N VAL A 338 -20.37 -39.70 28.45
CA VAL A 338 -20.53 -38.35 29.00
C VAL A 338 -20.57 -38.37 30.53
N GLU A 339 -21.30 -39.31 31.13
CA GLU A 339 -21.32 -39.50 32.59
C GLU A 339 -19.93 -39.83 33.13
N ARG A 340 -19.15 -40.70 32.46
CA ARG A 340 -17.76 -40.97 32.86
C ARG A 340 -16.89 -39.72 32.79
N LEU A 341 -17.06 -38.86 31.78
CA LEU A 341 -16.35 -37.58 31.68
C LEU A 341 -16.72 -36.62 32.82
N ILE A 342 -18.01 -36.49 33.12
CA ILE A 342 -18.52 -35.65 34.21
C ILE A 342 -18.00 -36.17 35.56
N ASN A 343 -18.12 -37.47 35.82
CA ASN A 343 -17.66 -38.11 37.05
C ASN A 343 -16.13 -38.05 37.20
N SER A 344 -15.37 -38.16 36.10
CA SER A 344 -13.92 -37.96 36.11
C SER A 344 -13.53 -36.51 36.40
N LYS A 345 -14.29 -35.53 35.91
CA LYS A 345 -14.07 -34.11 36.22
C LYS A 345 -14.40 -33.80 37.68
N LEU A 346 -15.55 -34.27 38.17
CA LEU A 346 -15.97 -34.10 39.56
C LEU A 346 -14.94 -34.68 40.55
N LYS A 347 -14.47 -35.91 40.32
CA LYS A 347 -13.41 -36.51 41.15
C LYS A 347 -12.11 -35.71 41.15
N PHE A 348 -11.71 -35.17 40.00
CA PHE A 348 -10.51 -34.34 39.90
C PHE A 348 -10.69 -32.98 40.63
N GLU A 349 -11.87 -32.38 40.55
CA GLU A 349 -12.20 -31.17 41.30
C GLU A 349 -12.24 -31.44 42.81
N GLU A 350 -12.84 -32.54 43.26
CA GLU A 350 -12.87 -33.01 44.65
C GLU A 350 -11.47 -33.29 45.20
N GLU A 351 -10.61 -33.99 44.45
CA GLU A 351 -9.22 -34.27 44.83
C GLU A 351 -8.38 -32.99 44.93
N MET A 352 -8.58 -32.03 44.00
CA MET A 352 -7.96 -30.70 44.06
C MET A 352 -8.49 -29.86 45.24
N GLU A 353 -9.77 -29.98 45.60
CA GLU A 353 -10.35 -29.29 46.75
C GLU A 353 -9.83 -29.88 48.07
N ALA A 354 -9.75 -31.20 48.18
CA ALA A 354 -9.16 -31.90 49.32
C ALA A 354 -7.66 -31.55 49.49
N ALA A 355 -6.90 -31.50 48.39
CA ALA A 355 -5.51 -31.04 48.41
C ALA A 355 -5.40 -29.60 48.92
N ARG A 356 -6.24 -28.67 48.44
CA ARG A 356 -6.30 -27.29 48.95
C ARG A 356 -6.64 -27.24 50.44
N GLN A 357 -7.66 -27.98 50.89
CA GLN A 357 -8.07 -28.03 52.29
C GLN A 357 -6.94 -28.55 53.19
N SER A 358 -6.20 -29.58 52.75
CA SER A 358 -5.03 -30.09 53.48
C SER A 358 -3.87 -29.08 53.56
N GLN A 359 -3.75 -28.18 52.58
CA GLN A 359 -2.74 -27.10 52.56
C GLN A 359 -3.19 -25.84 53.31
N ILE A 360 -4.49 -25.68 53.64
CA ILE A 360 -4.98 -24.61 54.51
C ILE A 360 -4.71 -25.02 55.97
N VAL A 361 -3.42 -25.03 56.31
CA VAL A 361 -2.96 -25.05 57.69
C VAL A 361 -3.49 -23.77 58.34
N THR A 362 -4.44 -23.91 59.27
CA THR A 362 -5.11 -22.78 59.93
C THR A 362 -4.37 -22.29 61.17
N HIS A 363 -3.51 -23.13 61.73
CA HIS A 363 -2.75 -22.92 62.96
C HIS A 363 -1.31 -23.33 62.70
N ASP A 364 -0.34 -22.51 63.12
CA ASP A 364 1.09 -22.82 63.03
C ASP A 364 1.42 -24.05 63.91
N GLU A 365 1.97 -25.10 63.29
CA GLU A 365 2.29 -26.38 63.96
C GLU A 365 3.24 -26.23 65.14
N SER A 366 4.08 -25.17 65.15
CA SER A 366 5.09 -24.96 66.18
C SER A 366 4.59 -24.15 67.38
N THR A 367 3.57 -23.29 67.20
CA THR A 367 3.07 -22.37 68.23
C THR A 367 1.59 -22.56 68.60
N GLY A 368 0.83 -23.32 67.80
CA GLY A 368 -0.61 -23.50 67.95
C GLY A 368 -1.45 -22.25 67.66
N GLN A 369 -0.83 -21.12 67.31
CA GLN A 369 -1.54 -19.87 67.04
C GLN A 369 -2.14 -19.86 65.62
N GLN A 370 -3.31 -19.24 65.47
CA GLN A 370 -3.91 -19.04 64.16
C GLN A 370 -3.06 -18.12 63.30
N LEU A 371 -2.80 -18.55 62.06
CA LEU A 371 -1.97 -17.78 61.12
C LEU A 371 -2.58 -16.41 60.84
N PHE A 372 -1.74 -15.37 60.98
CA PHE A 372 -2.16 -13.97 60.92
C PHE A 372 -2.87 -13.62 59.61
N ARG A 373 -4.14 -13.22 59.70
CA ARG A 373 -4.93 -12.72 58.58
C ARG A 373 -4.86 -11.18 58.55
N PRO A 374 -4.08 -10.56 57.65
CA PRO A 374 -3.92 -9.10 57.63
C PRO A 374 -5.26 -8.40 57.33
N GLN A 375 -5.63 -7.43 58.18
CA GLN A 375 -6.79 -6.57 57.94
C GLN A 375 -6.48 -5.54 56.83
N THR A 376 -6.68 -5.92 55.58
CA THR A 376 -6.53 -5.01 54.44
C THR A 376 -7.76 -4.09 54.32
N TYR A 377 -7.66 -2.84 54.79
CA TYR A 377 -8.74 -1.84 54.77
C TYR A 377 -9.08 -1.28 53.37
N SER A 378 -8.99 -2.09 52.30
CA SER A 378 -9.42 -1.70 50.96
C SER A 378 -10.93 -1.96 50.81
N LYS A 379 -11.75 -0.98 51.20
CA LYS A 379 -13.20 -0.96 50.91
C LYS A 379 -13.43 -0.74 49.40
N VAL A 380 -13.25 -1.80 48.61
CA VAL A 380 -13.77 -1.83 47.24
C VAL A 380 -15.30 -1.84 47.35
N ASN A 381 -15.99 -0.91 46.68
CA ASN A 381 -17.45 -0.89 46.59
C ASN A 381 -17.93 -2.07 45.71
N ARG A 382 -17.93 -3.27 46.29
CA ARG A 382 -18.61 -4.46 45.78
C ARG A 382 -19.89 -4.66 46.58
N SER A 383 -20.97 -5.05 45.91
CA SER A 383 -22.07 -5.72 46.62
C SER A 383 -21.52 -7.00 47.24
N ALA A 384 -21.79 -7.24 48.52
CA ALA A 384 -21.22 -8.36 49.26
C ALA A 384 -21.61 -9.73 48.67
N ASP A 385 -22.72 -9.78 47.93
CA ASP A 385 -23.33 -10.99 47.40
C ASP A 385 -22.77 -11.47 46.05
N THR A 386 -21.91 -10.68 45.38
CA THR A 386 -21.32 -11.11 44.09
C THR A 386 -19.90 -11.67 44.25
N PRO A 387 -19.63 -12.89 43.76
CA PRO A 387 -18.29 -13.45 43.83
C PRO A 387 -17.32 -12.67 42.95
N ILE A 388 -16.07 -12.58 43.40
CA ILE A 388 -15.05 -11.67 42.83
C ILE A 388 -14.84 -11.88 41.33
N TRP A 389 -14.92 -13.12 40.84
CA TRP A 389 -14.77 -13.42 39.42
C TRP A 389 -15.89 -12.80 38.57
N GLU A 390 -17.14 -12.85 39.02
CA GLU A 390 -18.29 -12.33 38.28
C GLU A 390 -18.21 -10.81 38.12
N HIS A 391 -17.79 -10.10 39.18
CA HIS A 391 -17.47 -8.67 39.13
C HIS A 391 -16.27 -8.36 38.19
N LEU A 392 -15.29 -9.26 38.06
CA LEU A 392 -14.16 -9.06 37.13
C LEU A 392 -14.56 -9.33 35.67
N TYR A 393 -15.47 -10.29 35.43
CA TYR A 393 -16.05 -10.54 34.11
C TYR A 393 -16.97 -9.40 33.66
N SER A 394 -17.87 -8.91 34.52
CA SER A 394 -18.74 -7.78 34.17
C SER A 394 -17.94 -6.49 33.86
N LEU A 395 -16.82 -6.25 34.55
CA LEU A 395 -15.88 -5.17 34.19
C LEU A 395 -15.22 -5.34 32.81
N LYS A 396 -14.99 -6.58 32.36
CA LYS A 396 -14.47 -6.86 31.01
C LYS A 396 -15.54 -6.56 29.97
N ASP A 397 -16.79 -6.96 30.22
CA ASP A 397 -17.90 -6.77 29.29
C ASP A 397 -18.29 -5.29 29.16
N VAL A 398 -18.29 -4.54 30.28
CA VAL A 398 -18.46 -3.07 30.26
C VAL A 398 -17.34 -2.39 29.46
N LYS A 399 -16.08 -2.82 29.60
CA LYS A 399 -14.97 -2.30 28.78
C LYS A 399 -15.14 -2.63 27.30
N ALA A 400 -15.54 -3.85 26.96
CA ALA A 400 -15.79 -4.25 25.58
C ALA A 400 -16.94 -3.46 24.94
N ALA A 401 -18.05 -3.27 25.67
CA ALA A 401 -19.18 -2.46 25.22
C ALA A 401 -18.81 -0.97 24.99
N ASN A 402 -17.97 -0.40 25.86
CA ASN A 402 -17.47 0.97 25.69
C ASN A 402 -16.54 1.10 24.47
N ILE A 403 -15.70 0.10 24.19
CA ILE A 403 -14.84 0.08 23.00
C ILE A 403 -15.67 -0.03 21.71
N ASP A 404 -16.68 -0.91 21.68
CA ASP A 404 -17.58 -1.03 20.52
C ASP A 404 -18.39 0.25 20.29
N LYS A 405 -18.85 0.91 21.36
CA LYS A 405 -19.56 2.20 21.28
C LYS A 405 -18.67 3.32 20.70
N GLU A 406 -17.41 3.41 21.13
CA GLU A 406 -16.45 4.38 20.59
C GLU A 406 -16.14 4.10 19.10
N LEU A 407 -15.93 2.82 18.74
CA LEU A 407 -15.67 2.42 17.35
C LEU A 407 -16.85 2.79 16.44
N ARG A 408 -18.09 2.52 16.86
CA ARG A 408 -19.30 2.92 16.12
C ARG A 408 -19.36 4.43 15.92
N MET A 409 -19.13 5.22 16.97
CA MET A 409 -19.14 6.68 16.88
C MET A 409 -18.06 7.22 15.92
N GLN A 410 -16.89 6.59 15.86
CA GLN A 410 -15.85 6.93 14.87
C GLN A 410 -16.26 6.55 13.44
N THR A 411 -16.86 5.37 13.23
CA THR A 411 -17.36 4.99 11.90
C THR A 411 -18.49 5.89 11.41
N GLU A 412 -19.39 6.33 12.31
CA GLU A 412 -20.47 7.26 12.02
C GLU A 412 -19.91 8.64 11.63
N ARG A 413 -18.97 9.20 12.41
CA ARG A 413 -18.27 10.44 12.04
C ARG A 413 -17.56 10.37 10.70
N LEU A 414 -16.95 9.23 10.34
CA LEU A 414 -16.31 9.04 9.04
C LEU A 414 -17.33 8.93 7.90
N ALA A 415 -18.50 8.32 8.14
CA ALA A 415 -19.61 8.32 7.20
C ALA A 415 -20.18 9.73 7.00
N GLU A 416 -20.43 10.47 8.08
CA GLU A 416 -20.90 11.87 8.03
C GLU A 416 -19.88 12.79 7.33
N ALA A 417 -18.58 12.64 7.60
CA ALA A 417 -17.52 13.39 6.94
C ALA A 417 -17.43 13.08 5.44
N SER A 418 -17.66 11.83 5.03
CA SER A 418 -17.63 11.43 3.61
C SER A 418 -18.93 11.76 2.87
N ILE A 419 -20.07 11.89 3.57
CA ILE A 419 -21.34 12.41 3.02
C ILE A 419 -21.28 13.95 2.89
N SER A 420 -20.80 14.66 3.90
CA SER A 420 -20.72 16.13 3.92
C SER A 420 -19.62 16.66 2.98
N GLY A 421 -18.45 16.02 2.95
CA GLY A 421 -17.35 16.37 2.05
C GLY A 421 -17.61 16.12 0.55
N ARG A 422 -18.75 15.51 0.20
CA ARG A 422 -19.16 15.22 -1.19
C ARG A 422 -20.35 16.03 -1.69
N ARG A 423 -20.96 16.90 -0.87
CA ARG A 423 -22.00 17.80 -1.40
C ARG A 423 -21.32 18.92 -2.20
N PRO A 424 -21.47 18.98 -3.53
CA PRO A 424 -20.96 20.12 -4.29
C PRO A 424 -21.64 21.38 -3.76
N SER A 425 -20.85 22.43 -3.53
CA SER A 425 -21.38 23.72 -3.05
C SER A 425 -22.49 24.23 -3.98
N ASP A 426 -23.45 25.00 -3.47
CA ASP A 426 -24.55 25.55 -4.28
C ASP A 426 -24.06 26.29 -5.53
N ASN A 427 -22.89 26.92 -5.44
CA ASN A 427 -22.23 27.55 -6.59
C ASN A 427 -21.70 26.53 -7.59
N SER A 428 -21.10 25.43 -7.14
CA SER A 428 -20.69 24.30 -7.98
C SER A 428 -21.88 23.65 -8.67
N GLN A 429 -23.02 23.47 -7.98
CA GLN A 429 -24.26 22.97 -8.56
C GLN A 429 -24.79 23.93 -9.64
N LYS A 430 -24.86 25.24 -9.35
CA LYS A 430 -25.26 26.27 -10.34
C LYS A 430 -24.32 26.34 -11.54
N ILE A 431 -23.03 26.06 -11.38
CA ILE A 431 -22.07 25.97 -12.48
C ILE A 431 -22.34 24.70 -13.31
N PHE A 432 -22.59 23.56 -12.65
CA PHE A 432 -22.90 22.31 -13.32
C PHE A 432 -24.21 22.38 -14.12
N GLU A 433 -25.30 22.90 -13.53
CA GLU A 433 -26.57 23.07 -14.26
C GLU A 433 -26.42 24.02 -15.46
N LYS A 434 -25.66 25.12 -15.34
CA LYS A 434 -25.37 26.00 -16.49
C LYS A 434 -24.53 25.32 -17.58
N PHE A 435 -23.59 24.46 -17.19
CA PHE A 435 -22.80 23.68 -18.15
C PHE A 435 -23.69 22.66 -18.87
N LYS A 436 -24.54 21.97 -18.11
CA LYS A 436 -25.51 20.97 -18.59
C LYS A 436 -26.54 21.59 -19.54
N THR A 437 -27.21 22.68 -19.16
CA THR A 437 -28.14 23.37 -20.07
C THR A 437 -27.44 23.88 -21.33
N SER A 438 -26.18 24.34 -21.24
CA SER A 438 -25.39 24.74 -22.40
C SER A 438 -25.00 23.57 -23.32
N GLN A 439 -24.85 22.35 -22.82
CA GLN A 439 -24.67 21.16 -23.67
C GLN A 439 -25.99 20.71 -24.31
N LEU A 440 -27.10 20.77 -23.57
CA LEU A 440 -28.43 20.47 -24.12
C LEU A 440 -28.85 21.50 -25.19
N GLU A 441 -28.55 22.79 -25.00
CA GLU A 441 -28.77 23.85 -25.99
C GLU A 441 -27.97 23.63 -27.27
N ARG A 442 -26.77 23.05 -27.17
CA ARG A 442 -25.93 22.67 -28.31
C ARG A 442 -26.56 21.51 -29.09
N ILE A 443 -26.98 20.46 -28.39
CA ILE A 443 -27.65 19.30 -28.99
C ILE A 443 -28.96 19.73 -29.66
N PHE A 444 -29.77 20.56 -28.99
CA PHE A 444 -31.00 21.11 -29.54
C PHE A 444 -30.76 21.82 -30.88
N LYS A 445 -29.75 22.69 -30.97
CA LYS A 445 -29.38 23.42 -32.21
C LYS A 445 -28.79 22.56 -33.32
N LEU A 446 -28.39 21.33 -33.03
CA LEU A 446 -27.97 20.36 -34.06
C LEU A 446 -29.17 19.60 -34.64
N LEU A 447 -30.22 19.43 -33.82
CA LEU A 447 -31.49 18.78 -34.20
C LEU A 447 -32.46 19.73 -34.91
N ASP A 448 -32.53 20.99 -34.46
CA ASP A 448 -33.33 22.10 -35.00
C ASP A 448 -32.70 22.62 -36.33
N SER A 449 -33.04 21.93 -37.44
CA SER A 449 -32.43 22.17 -38.75
C SER A 449 -32.93 23.45 -39.43
N ASP A 450 -34.15 23.86 -39.14
CA ASP A 450 -34.82 25.05 -39.66
C ASP A 450 -34.66 26.29 -38.78
N GLN A 451 -34.14 26.12 -37.56
CA GLN A 451 -33.87 27.18 -36.57
C GLN A 451 -35.13 27.95 -36.15
N ASP A 452 -36.28 27.26 -36.16
CA ASP A 452 -37.56 27.83 -35.73
C ASP A 452 -37.70 27.86 -34.18
N GLY A 453 -36.82 27.12 -33.49
CA GLY A 453 -36.80 27.00 -32.03
C GLY A 453 -37.60 25.82 -31.47
N SER A 454 -38.06 24.89 -32.32
CA SER A 454 -38.91 23.74 -31.98
C SER A 454 -38.50 22.47 -32.75
N ILE A 455 -38.21 21.37 -32.04
CA ILE A 455 -37.94 20.08 -32.69
C ILE A 455 -39.27 19.38 -33.00
N SER A 456 -39.46 19.02 -34.27
CA SER A 456 -40.64 18.31 -34.79
C SER A 456 -40.22 17.03 -35.53
N SER A 457 -41.05 15.98 -35.50
CA SER A 457 -40.75 14.68 -36.15
C SER A 457 -40.37 14.79 -37.64
N GLY A 458 -40.95 15.75 -38.37
CA GLY A 458 -40.67 15.97 -39.79
C GLY A 458 -39.41 16.80 -40.13
N ASN A 459 -38.89 17.59 -39.17
CA ASN A 459 -37.83 18.58 -39.42
C ASN A 459 -36.50 18.28 -38.68
N ILE A 460 -36.45 17.16 -37.95
CA ILE A 460 -35.30 16.79 -37.11
C ILE A 460 -34.09 16.30 -37.94
N SER A 461 -32.93 16.94 -37.76
CA SER A 461 -31.68 16.51 -38.41
C SER A 461 -30.86 15.59 -37.51
N ILE A 462 -30.91 14.28 -37.77
CA ILE A 462 -30.19 13.27 -36.99
C ILE A 462 -28.75 13.08 -37.51
N ASP A 463 -28.50 13.33 -38.80
CA ASP A 463 -27.24 13.05 -39.50
C ASP A 463 -26.02 13.82 -38.96
N THR A 464 -26.23 14.89 -38.19
CA THR A 464 -25.14 15.71 -37.62
C THR A 464 -24.65 15.23 -36.26
N LEU A 465 -25.35 14.29 -35.62
CA LEU A 465 -25.00 13.79 -34.29
C LEU A 465 -24.13 12.53 -34.35
N GLU A 466 -23.27 12.37 -33.34
CA GLU A 466 -22.51 11.14 -33.15
C GLU A 466 -23.47 9.97 -32.85
N ASP A 467 -23.34 8.82 -33.53
CA ASP A 467 -24.22 7.63 -33.43
C ASP A 467 -24.65 7.28 -32.00
N LYS A 468 -23.72 7.34 -31.05
CA LYS A 468 -23.96 7.05 -29.63
C LYS A 468 -24.90 8.04 -28.95
N THR A 469 -24.87 9.31 -29.36
CA THR A 469 -25.82 10.31 -28.88
C THR A 469 -27.22 10.00 -29.39
N CYS A 470 -27.34 9.56 -30.66
CA CYS A 470 -28.60 9.12 -31.25
C CYS A 470 -29.15 7.86 -30.54
N GLU A 471 -28.30 6.87 -30.28
CA GLU A 471 -28.68 5.65 -29.53
C GLU A 471 -29.21 5.98 -28.13
N ILE A 472 -28.53 6.86 -27.39
CA ILE A 472 -28.96 7.25 -26.04
C ILE A 472 -30.25 8.10 -26.08
N MET A 473 -30.44 8.93 -27.11
CA MET A 473 -31.61 9.81 -27.26
C MET A 473 -32.82 9.14 -27.93
N ALA A 474 -32.68 7.92 -28.46
CA ALA A 474 -33.73 7.20 -29.17
C ALA A 474 -35.11 7.20 -28.47
N PRO A 475 -35.24 7.02 -27.14
CA PRO A 475 -36.55 7.05 -26.48
C PRO A 475 -37.29 8.38 -26.62
N ILE A 476 -36.57 9.51 -26.69
CA ILE A 476 -37.19 10.83 -26.89
C ILE A 476 -37.63 11.00 -28.34
N PHE A 477 -36.89 10.44 -29.30
CA PHE A 477 -37.29 10.48 -30.71
C PHE A 477 -38.52 9.60 -30.99
N GLU A 478 -38.60 8.41 -30.36
CA GLU A 478 -39.79 7.54 -30.38
C GLU A 478 -41.02 8.28 -29.81
N GLU A 479 -40.91 8.93 -28.64
CA GLU A 479 -42.00 9.75 -28.07
C GLU A 479 -42.45 10.90 -29.01
N ILE A 480 -41.52 11.58 -29.68
CA ILE A 480 -41.83 12.67 -30.63
C ILE A 480 -42.57 12.14 -31.87
N GLU A 481 -42.16 10.98 -32.39
CA GLU A 481 -42.79 10.36 -33.58
C GLU A 481 -44.17 9.78 -33.26
N GLU A 482 -44.34 9.07 -32.14
CA GLU A 482 -45.61 8.48 -31.72
C GLU A 482 -46.69 9.54 -31.45
N GLU A 483 -46.36 10.57 -30.67
CA GLU A 483 -47.33 11.61 -30.28
C GLU A 483 -47.40 12.79 -31.27
N ASN A 484 -46.52 12.83 -32.29
CA ASN A 484 -46.34 13.97 -33.21
C ASN A 484 -46.13 15.30 -32.47
N LEU A 485 -45.33 15.26 -31.39
CA LEU A 485 -45.04 16.43 -30.56
C LEU A 485 -44.15 17.43 -31.28
N THR A 486 -44.32 18.69 -30.89
CA THR A 486 -43.36 19.76 -31.17
C THR A 486 -42.74 20.17 -29.83
N LEU A 487 -41.41 20.02 -29.71
CA LEU A 487 -40.69 20.30 -28.46
C LEU A 487 -39.91 21.61 -28.59
N ASP A 488 -40.33 22.63 -27.86
CA ASP A 488 -39.50 23.81 -27.65
C ASP A 488 -38.25 23.46 -26.81
N PHE A 489 -37.29 24.38 -26.73
CA PHE A 489 -36.06 24.14 -25.96
C PHE A 489 -36.34 23.85 -24.47
N ALA A 490 -37.39 24.41 -23.88
CA ALA A 490 -37.73 24.18 -22.47
C ALA A 490 -38.23 22.74 -22.24
N ALA A 491 -39.21 22.29 -23.02
CA ALA A 491 -39.75 20.94 -22.97
C ALA A 491 -38.68 19.89 -23.32
N PHE A 492 -37.83 20.16 -24.31
CA PHE A 492 -36.68 19.31 -24.64
C PHE A 492 -35.73 19.16 -23.45
N VAL A 493 -35.40 20.25 -22.74
CA VAL A 493 -34.55 20.20 -21.53
C VAL A 493 -35.23 19.40 -20.41
N GLU A 494 -36.55 19.49 -20.23
CA GLU A 494 -37.28 18.69 -19.24
C GLU A 494 -37.25 17.18 -19.57
N LYS A 495 -37.55 16.80 -20.82
CA LYS A 495 -37.47 15.40 -21.29
C LYS A 495 -36.04 14.86 -21.20
N MET A 496 -35.03 15.62 -21.63
CA MET A 496 -33.63 15.23 -21.46
C MET A 496 -33.22 15.11 -19.98
N ASN A 497 -33.77 15.93 -19.08
CA ASN A 497 -33.53 15.81 -17.65
C ASN A 497 -34.17 14.56 -17.03
N GLU A 498 -35.28 14.08 -17.59
CA GLU A 498 -35.91 12.82 -17.19
C GLU A 498 -35.11 11.61 -17.68
N LEU A 499 -34.75 11.59 -18.96
CA LEU A 499 -33.85 10.58 -19.54
C LEU A 499 -32.52 10.52 -18.75
N LEU A 500 -31.90 11.67 -18.48
CA LEU A 500 -30.69 11.79 -17.67
C LEU A 500 -30.87 11.39 -16.19
N LYS A 501 -32.06 11.07 -15.67
CA LYS A 501 -32.16 10.39 -14.36
C LYS A 501 -31.82 8.90 -14.51
N ASN A 502 -32.38 8.27 -15.54
CA ASN A 502 -32.38 6.82 -15.75
C ASN A 502 -31.08 6.27 -16.36
N LEU A 503 -30.34 7.09 -17.13
CA LEU A 503 -29.10 6.67 -17.81
C LEU A 503 -27.94 6.30 -16.86
N ASN A 504 -27.00 5.49 -17.35
CA ASN A 504 -25.75 5.17 -16.69
C ASN A 504 -24.81 6.39 -16.63
N ILE A 505 -23.83 6.35 -15.71
CA ILE A 505 -22.83 7.42 -15.51
C ILE A 505 -22.00 7.66 -16.78
N GLU A 506 -21.70 6.61 -17.54
CA GLU A 506 -20.93 6.69 -18.79
C GLU A 506 -21.72 7.41 -19.90
N GLU A 507 -23.00 7.08 -20.07
CA GLU A 507 -23.92 7.71 -21.03
C GLU A 507 -24.17 9.19 -20.67
N LYS A 508 -24.37 9.48 -19.37
CA LYS A 508 -24.43 10.84 -18.83
C LYS A 508 -23.17 11.64 -19.15
N ALA A 509 -21.99 11.04 -18.97
CA ALA A 509 -20.71 11.67 -19.29
C ALA A 509 -20.51 11.86 -20.80
N TYR A 510 -21.12 11.01 -21.63
CA TYR A 510 -21.10 11.11 -23.09
C TYR A 510 -21.94 12.30 -23.59
N ILE A 511 -23.21 12.40 -23.17
CA ILE A 511 -24.08 13.54 -23.52
C ILE A 511 -23.49 14.86 -23.02
N LEU A 512 -22.93 14.86 -21.81
CA LEU A 512 -22.34 16.05 -21.18
C LEU A 512 -20.84 16.23 -21.50
N LYS A 513 -20.33 15.54 -22.52
CA LYS A 513 -18.95 15.67 -23.00
C LYS A 513 -18.75 17.08 -23.55
N ARG A 514 -17.83 17.82 -22.93
CA ARG A 514 -17.41 19.12 -23.45
C ARG A 514 -16.70 18.92 -24.78
N GLU A 515 -17.15 19.62 -25.82
CA GLU A 515 -16.43 19.65 -27.09
C GLU A 515 -14.96 20.01 -26.87
N THR A 516 -14.08 19.18 -27.44
CA THR A 516 -12.69 19.54 -27.64
C THR A 516 -12.66 20.65 -28.67
N LYS A 517 -12.76 21.90 -28.20
CA LYS A 517 -12.48 23.07 -29.02
C LYS A 517 -11.18 22.78 -29.77
N PRO A 518 -11.14 22.89 -31.11
CA PRO A 518 -9.89 22.76 -31.83
C PRO A 518 -8.95 23.81 -31.26
N GLU A 519 -7.90 23.37 -30.57
CA GLU A 519 -6.93 24.31 -30.05
C GLU A 519 -6.19 24.89 -31.26
N PRO A 520 -6.23 26.22 -31.49
CA PRO A 520 -5.34 26.79 -32.48
C PRO A 520 -3.91 26.43 -32.07
N GLU A 521 -3.09 25.99 -33.03
CA GLU A 521 -1.72 25.48 -32.81
C GLU A 521 -0.72 26.54 -32.28
N GLU A 522 -1.22 27.68 -31.80
CA GLU A 522 -0.42 28.69 -31.12
C GLU A 522 0.24 28.09 -29.87
N VAL A 523 1.56 27.93 -29.97
CA VAL A 523 2.44 27.42 -28.90
C VAL A 523 2.13 28.10 -27.58
N LYS A 524 1.39 27.40 -26.72
CA LYS A 524 0.87 27.91 -25.44
C LYS A 524 1.99 28.17 -24.44
N LYS A 525 2.61 29.34 -24.54
CA LYS A 525 3.41 29.90 -23.44
C LYS A 525 2.51 30.01 -22.21
N PRO A 526 2.89 29.45 -21.05
CA PRO A 526 2.02 29.44 -19.87
C PRO A 526 1.81 30.87 -19.36
N ARG A 527 0.67 31.47 -19.71
CA ARG A 527 0.25 32.78 -19.21
C ARG A 527 -0.33 32.62 -17.81
N ILE A 528 0.44 33.02 -16.80
CA ILE A 528 -0.06 33.20 -15.43
C ILE A 528 -1.08 34.35 -15.47
N SER A 529 -2.28 34.16 -14.93
CA SER A 529 -3.30 35.22 -14.90
C SER A 529 -2.83 36.38 -14.01
N GLU A 530 -3.15 37.64 -14.37
CA GLU A 530 -2.82 38.79 -13.52
C GLU A 530 -3.35 38.66 -12.10
N MET A 531 -4.52 38.02 -11.93
CA MET A 531 -5.10 37.77 -10.62
C MET A 531 -4.26 36.77 -9.81
N SER A 532 -3.71 35.74 -10.46
CA SER A 532 -2.75 34.82 -9.84
C SER A 532 -1.45 35.53 -9.47
N ILE A 533 -0.96 36.46 -10.30
CA ILE A 533 0.22 37.29 -9.99
C ILE A 533 -0.06 38.12 -8.72
N LYS A 534 -1.12 38.93 -8.71
CA LYS A 534 -1.52 39.80 -7.58
C LYS A 534 -1.78 39.01 -6.28
N LEU A 535 -2.39 37.82 -6.37
CA LEU A 535 -2.56 36.92 -5.21
C LEU A 535 -1.21 36.37 -4.72
N SER A 536 -0.31 35.98 -5.63
CA SER A 536 1.02 35.49 -5.27
C SER A 536 1.89 36.59 -4.65
N GLU A 537 1.82 37.83 -5.13
CA GLU A 537 2.50 38.99 -4.56
C GLU A 537 1.97 39.31 -3.16
N LYS A 538 0.65 39.38 -2.99
CA LYS A 538 0.02 39.62 -1.68
C LYS A 538 0.36 38.52 -0.66
N SER A 539 0.45 37.27 -1.10
CA SER A 539 0.87 36.13 -0.26
C SER A 539 2.37 36.13 0.03
N ARG A 540 3.22 36.66 -0.86
CA ARG A 540 4.68 36.69 -0.71
C ARG A 540 5.24 37.93 -0.02
N GLY A 541 4.51 39.04 0.02
CA GLY A 541 5.04 40.36 0.40
C GLY A 541 5.71 40.47 1.78
N ASN A 542 5.45 39.53 2.71
CA ASN A 542 6.05 39.49 4.04
C ASN A 542 7.01 38.29 4.25
N LEU A 543 7.29 37.47 3.22
CA LEU A 543 8.15 36.29 3.36
C LEU A 543 9.50 36.52 2.67
N PRO A 544 10.59 35.89 3.17
CA PRO A 544 11.89 35.99 2.55
C PRO A 544 11.87 35.64 1.07
N GLU A 545 12.69 36.32 0.28
CA GLU A 545 12.84 36.11 -1.15
C GLU A 545 13.42 34.71 -1.45
N ASN A 546 14.31 34.24 -0.57
CA ASN A 546 14.87 32.90 -0.59
C ASN A 546 13.81 31.82 -0.27
N ILE A 547 13.62 30.89 -1.21
CA ILE A 547 12.67 29.77 -1.11
C ILE A 547 13.01 28.84 0.07
N TYR A 548 14.30 28.66 0.39
CA TYR A 548 14.73 27.79 1.49
C TYR A 548 14.31 28.37 2.85
N GLU A 549 14.62 29.65 3.10
CA GLU A 549 14.22 30.37 4.32
C GLU A 549 12.71 30.39 4.51
N ARG A 550 11.96 30.52 3.41
CA ARG A 550 10.49 30.45 3.41
C ARG A 550 9.98 29.09 3.91
N LEU A 551 10.59 27.99 3.44
CA LEU A 551 10.24 26.63 3.86
C LEU A 551 10.62 26.39 5.33
N THR A 552 11.80 26.83 5.78
CA THR A 552 12.21 26.68 7.18
C THR A 552 11.33 27.49 8.13
N MET A 553 10.99 28.74 7.79
CA MET A 553 10.03 29.54 8.59
C MET A 553 8.65 28.88 8.64
N THR A 554 8.15 28.35 7.53
CA THR A 554 6.85 27.64 7.49
C THR A 554 6.87 26.40 8.39
N GLN A 555 7.98 25.67 8.43
CA GLN A 555 8.19 24.52 9.31
C GLN A 555 8.26 24.93 10.79
N GLN A 556 9.00 25.99 11.12
CA GLN A 556 9.10 26.55 12.48
C GLN A 556 7.74 27.03 13.00
N LEU A 557 6.98 27.78 12.19
CA LEU A 557 5.62 28.23 12.55
C LEU A 557 4.68 27.04 12.80
N LYS A 558 4.80 25.96 12.02
CA LYS A 558 4.03 24.73 12.24
C LYS A 558 4.41 24.05 13.55
N GLN A 559 5.70 24.00 13.90
CA GLN A 559 6.18 23.46 15.18
C GLN A 559 5.68 24.29 16.36
N LEU A 560 5.83 25.63 16.31
CA LEU A 560 5.33 26.55 17.33
C LEU A 560 3.81 26.40 17.55
N LYS A 561 3.03 26.23 16.48
CA LYS A 561 1.58 26.00 16.59
C LYS A 561 1.26 24.69 17.32
N LEU A 562 1.99 23.61 17.05
CA LEU A 562 1.81 22.31 17.73
C LEU A 562 2.24 22.34 19.20
N VAL A 563 3.31 23.08 19.53
CA VAL A 563 3.74 23.29 20.93
C VAL A 563 2.67 24.06 21.69
N LYS A 564 2.19 25.19 21.13
CA LYS A 564 1.13 26.00 21.75
C LYS A 564 -0.17 25.22 21.97
N GLU A 565 -0.59 24.41 21.01
CA GLU A 565 -1.79 23.56 21.15
C GLU A 565 -1.61 22.50 22.26
N ARG A 566 -0.39 22.01 22.47
CA ARG A 566 -0.06 21.12 23.59
C ARG A 566 -0.12 21.85 24.93
N GLU A 567 0.49 23.02 25.04
CA GLU A 567 0.46 23.85 26.26
C GLU A 567 -0.98 24.24 26.64
N GLU A 568 -1.82 24.59 25.66
CA GLU A 568 -3.24 24.88 25.87
C GLU A 568 -4.01 23.65 26.39
N ARG A 569 -3.67 22.45 25.91
CA ARG A 569 -4.23 21.17 26.39
C ARG A 569 -3.77 20.82 27.80
N GLU A 570 -2.47 20.91 28.08
CA GLU A 570 -1.89 20.68 29.41
C GLU A 570 -2.45 21.67 30.44
N MET A 571 -2.60 22.95 30.08
CA MET A 571 -3.30 23.94 30.93
C MET A 571 -4.77 23.59 31.16
N ALA A 572 -5.47 23.01 30.19
CA ALA A 572 -6.86 22.56 30.37
C ALA A 572 -6.93 21.35 31.32
N GLU A 573 -6.01 20.40 31.20
CA GLU A 573 -5.90 19.23 32.09
C GLU A 573 -5.55 19.65 33.53
N VAL A 574 -4.60 20.56 33.73
CA VAL A 574 -4.27 21.12 35.05
C VAL A 574 -5.46 21.85 35.68
N LYS A 575 -6.24 22.61 34.90
CA LYS A 575 -7.48 23.26 35.38
C LYS A 575 -8.59 22.25 35.75
N GLN A 576 -8.60 21.07 35.14
CA GLN A 576 -9.53 19.98 35.45
C GLN A 576 -9.05 19.10 36.61
N CYS A 577 -7.79 19.23 37.04
CA CYS A 577 -7.24 18.43 38.13
C CYS A 577 -7.92 18.77 39.46
N THR A 578 -8.73 17.84 39.98
CA THR A 578 -9.44 17.96 41.25
C THR A 578 -8.56 17.65 42.47
N PHE A 579 -7.31 17.22 42.25
CA PHE A 579 -6.37 16.91 43.34
C PHE A 579 -5.88 18.19 44.01
N ARG A 580 -6.49 18.52 45.15
CA ARG A 580 -6.02 19.58 46.07
C ARG A 580 -5.31 18.93 47.25
N PRO A 581 -3.97 18.81 47.25
CA PRO A 581 -3.25 18.23 48.37
C PRO A 581 -3.44 19.12 49.61
N SER A 582 -4.14 18.59 50.61
CA SER A 582 -4.28 19.26 51.90
C SER A 582 -2.97 19.13 52.68
N LEU A 583 -2.05 20.06 52.42
CA LEU A 583 -0.87 20.25 53.23
C LEU A 583 -1.29 20.61 54.65
N ARG A 584 -1.32 19.61 55.54
CA ARG A 584 -1.43 19.84 56.98
C ARG A 584 -0.15 20.52 57.43
N SER A 585 -0.21 21.84 57.63
CA SER A 585 0.83 22.58 58.34
C SER A 585 1.05 21.93 59.69
N ARG A 586 2.30 21.59 60.00
CA ARG A 586 2.71 20.95 61.25
C ARG A 586 3.13 21.99 62.28
#